data_AF-A0A562I247-F1
#
_entry.id   AF-A0A562I247-F1
#
_cell.length_a   1.000
_cell.length_b   1.000
_cell.length_c   1.000
_cell.angle_alpha   90.00
_cell.angle_beta   90.00
_cell.angle_gamma   90.00
#
_symmetry.space_group_name_H-M   'P 1'
#
loop_
_entity.id
_entity.type
_entity.pdbx_description
1 polymer ?
#
loop_
_entity_poly.entity_id
_entity_poly.type
_entity_poly.pdbx_seq_one_letter_code
_entity_poly.pdbx_strand_id
1 'polypeptide(L)'
;MTNPKVLVFYLSVLPQFVAARQPVLPQLSVLVLTHVLVGLGWVAVVVLLLERTRAVLRRPGVRRWLEAGVGVVFLALAARLLLVPG
;
A
#
# COMPACT_ATOMS: atom_id res chain seq x y z
N MET A 1 13.52 -10.62 2.05
CA MET A 1 12.33 -10.06 1.38
C MET A 1 12.26 -10.59 -0.04
N THR A 2 11.72 -11.78 -0.25
CA THR A 2 11.72 -12.43 -1.58
C THR A 2 10.37 -12.22 -2.26
N ASN A 3 10.08 -10.96 -2.60
CA ASN A 3 9.05 -10.62 -3.58
C ASN A 3 9.77 -9.99 -4.79
N PRO A 4 10.12 -10.80 -5.81
CA PRO A 4 10.95 -10.33 -6.92
C PRO A 4 10.33 -9.13 -7.66
N LYS A 5 9.01 -8.96 -7.63
CA LYS A 5 8.34 -7.80 -8.23
C LYS A 5 8.72 -6.49 -7.54
N VAL A 6 8.79 -6.50 -6.20
CA VAL A 6 9.17 -5.30 -5.43
C VAL A 6 10.63 -4.94 -5.71
N LEU A 7 11.52 -5.93 -5.80
CA LEU A 7 12.92 -5.70 -6.11
C LEU A 7 13.11 -5.12 -7.52
N VAL A 8 12.44 -5.68 -8.53
CA VAL A 8 12.48 -5.18 -9.91
C VAL A 8 11.95 -3.75 -10.00
N PHE A 9 10.86 -3.44 -9.29
CA PHE A 9 10.34 -2.08 -9.20
C PHE A 9 11.36 -1.12 -8.57
N TYR A 10 11.99 -1.50 -7.47
CA TYR A 10 13.01 -0.67 -6.84
C TYR A 10 14.19 -0.41 -7.79
N LEU A 11 14.68 -1.44 -8.47
CA LEU A 11 15.81 -1.32 -9.40
C LEU A 11 15.49 -0.51 -10.66
N SER A 12 14.23 -0.50 -11.13
CA SER A 12 13.84 0.36 -12.26
C SER A 12 13.66 1.82 -11.84
N VAL A 13 13.24 2.05 -10.60
CA VAL A 13 12.93 3.38 -10.07
C VAL A 13 14.18 4.06 -9.49
N LEU A 14 15.12 3.33 -8.90
CA LEU A 14 16.35 3.89 -8.33
C LEU A 14 17.20 4.72 -9.30
N PRO A 15 17.54 4.24 -10.52
CA PRO A 15 18.50 4.92 -11.37
C PRO A 15 18.02 6.29 -11.86
N GLN A 16 16.71 6.54 -11.89
CA GLN A 16 16.18 7.85 -12.27
C GLN A 16 16.41 8.93 -11.19
N PHE A 17 16.71 8.52 -9.95
CA PHE A 17 16.94 9.42 -8.81
C PHE A 17 18.39 9.49 -8.36
N VAL A 18 19.30 8.73 -8.99
CA VAL A 18 20.72 8.69 -8.64
C VAL A 18 21.56 9.26 -9.78
N ALA A 19 22.31 10.33 -9.51
CA ALA A 19 23.27 10.91 -10.44
C ALA A 19 24.52 10.02 -10.54
N ALA A 20 24.77 9.46 -11.72
CA ALA A 20 25.88 8.53 -11.98
C ALA A 20 27.28 9.13 -11.73
N ARG A 21 27.42 10.46 -11.72
CA ARG A 21 28.70 11.18 -11.52
C ARG A 21 28.95 11.62 -10.08
N GLN A 22 28.07 11.30 -9.14
CA GLN A 22 28.18 11.71 -7.73
C GLN A 22 28.27 10.49 -6.79
N PRO A 23 28.81 10.65 -5.57
CA PRO A 23 28.86 9.56 -4.59
C PRO A 23 27.47 8.98 -4.31
N VAL A 24 27.34 7.66 -4.43
CA VAL A 24 26.04 6.97 -4.39
C VAL A 24 25.47 6.88 -2.97
N LEU A 25 26.32 6.69 -1.95
CA LEU A 25 25.91 6.54 -0.56
C LEU A 25 25.02 7.68 -0.03
N PRO A 26 25.41 8.98 -0.10
CA PRO A 26 24.57 10.05 0.40
C PRO A 26 23.22 10.16 -0.33
N GLN A 27 23.20 9.89 -1.64
CA GLN A 27 21.97 9.90 -2.43
C GLN A 27 20.99 8.80 -1.98
N LEU A 28 21.49 7.57 -1.81
CA LEU A 28 20.68 6.46 -1.31
C LEU A 28 20.21 6.70 0.12
N SER A 29 21.05 7.25 0.99
CA SER A 29 20.68 7.59 2.37
C SER A 29 19.49 8.56 2.41
N VAL A 30 19.49 9.59 1.56
CA VAL A 30 18.36 10.53 1.45
C VAL A 30 17.10 9.81 0.95
N LEU A 31 17.19 9.03 -0.13
CA LEU A 31 16.04 8.27 -0.65
C LEU A 31 15.44 7.33 0.40
N VAL A 32 16.29 6.56 1.09
CA VAL A 32 15.85 5.61 2.12
C VAL A 32 15.22 6.36 3.28
N LEU A 33 15.84 7.44 3.75
CA LEU A 33 15.32 8.20 4.88
C LEU A 33 13.96 8.84 4.54
N THR A 34 13.84 9.46 3.36
CA THR A 34 12.57 10.01 2.89
C THR A 34 11.50 8.92 2.78
N HIS A 35 11.83 7.77 2.20
CA HIS A 35 10.89 6.65 2.09
C HIS A 35 10.40 6.17 3.46
N VAL A 36 11.31 6.01 4.42
CA VAL A 36 10.98 5.60 5.79
C VAL A 36 10.11 6.64 6.48
N LEU A 37 10.45 7.92 6.40
CA LEU A 37 9.68 9.00 7.04
C LEU A 37 8.27 9.12 6.46
N VAL A 38 8.14 9.05 5.13
CA VAL A 38 6.84 9.09 4.46
C VAL A 38 6.02 7.85 4.82
N GLY A 39 6.63 6.66 4.80
CA GLY A 39 5.96 5.41 5.16
C GLY A 39 5.46 5.41 6.61
N LEU A 40 6.30 5.84 7.55
CA LEU A 40 5.93 5.98 8.96
C LEU A 40 4.84 7.03 9.15
N GLY A 41 4.98 8.19 8.52
CA GLY A 41 3.98 9.26 8.56
C GLY A 41 2.63 8.79 8.02
N TRP A 42 2.64 8.06 6.91
CA TRP A 42 1.43 7.46 6.33
C TRP A 42 0.75 6.48 7.29
N VAL A 43 1.49 5.52 7.84
CA VAL A 43 0.94 4.55 8.79
C VAL A 43 0.40 5.25 10.04
N ALA A 44 1.12 6.24 10.58
CA ALA A 44 0.67 7.03 11.71
C ALA A 44 -0.65 7.76 11.41
N VAL A 45 -0.75 8.42 10.25
CA VAL A 45 -1.99 9.07 9.80
C VAL A 45 -3.14 8.08 9.71
N VAL A 46 -2.92 6.91 9.10
CA VAL A 46 -3.94 5.85 8.99
C VAL A 46 -4.39 5.38 10.37
N VAL A 47 -3.46 5.11 11.29
CA VAL A 47 -3.77 4.69 12.67
C VAL A 47 -4.58 5.76 13.38
N LEU A 48 -4.15 7.03 13.35
CA LEU A 48 -4.86 8.14 14.00
C LEU A 48 -6.26 8.34 13.42
N LEU A 49 -6.42 8.18 12.11
CA LEU A 49 -7.72 8.29 11.44
C LEU A 49 -8.65 7.13 11.85
N LEU A 50 -8.11 5.91 11.88
CA LEU A 50 -8.83 4.72 12.34
C LEU A 50 -9.21 4.84 13.81
N GLU A 51 -8.36 5.37 14.67
CA GLU A 51 -8.66 5.61 16.08
C GLU A 51 -9.80 6.62 16.26
N ARG A 52 -9.77 7.74 15.54
CA ARG A 52 -10.86 8.73 15.56
C ARG A 52 -12.19 8.16 15.07
N THR A 53 -12.13 7.34 14.03
CA THR A 53 -13.33 6.73 13.44
C THR A 53 -13.72 5.42 14.13
N ARG A 54 -12.92 4.93 15.09
CA ARG A 54 -13.10 3.65 15.79
C ARG A 54 -14.47 3.55 16.45
N ALA A 55 -14.97 4.64 17.04
CA ALA A 55 -16.29 4.67 17.65
C ALA A 55 -17.42 4.47 16.63
N VAL A 56 -17.25 4.96 15.40
CA VAL A 56 -18.21 4.79 14.28
C VAL A 56 -18.07 3.39 13.68
N LEU A 57 -16.84 2.91 13.43
CA LEU A 57 -16.55 1.58 12.92
C LEU A 57 -17.01 0.45 13.85
N ARG A 58 -17.00 0.68 15.18
CA ARG A 58 -17.52 -0.29 16.16
C ARG A 58 -19.04 -0.42 16.16
N ARG A 59 -19.78 0.46 15.47
CA ARG A 59 -21.22 0.32 15.35
C ARG A 59 -21.54 -0.95 14.54
N PRO A 60 -22.40 -1.85 15.04
CA PRO A 60 -22.71 -3.12 14.37
C PRO A 60 -23.18 -2.94 12.93
N GLY A 61 -23.94 -1.86 12.66
CA GLY A 61 -24.42 -1.54 11.30
C GLY A 61 -23.28 -1.20 10.33
N VAL A 62 -22.32 -0.36 10.72
CA VAL A 62 -21.19 0.04 9.86
C VAL A 62 -20.31 -1.15 9.53
N ARG A 63 -20.02 -1.97 10.54
CA ARG A 63 -19.23 -3.20 10.37
C ARG A 63 -19.93 -4.19 9.41
N ARG A 64 -21.25 -4.38 9.57
CA ARG A 64 -22.04 -5.25 8.69
C ARG A 64 -22.05 -4.76 7.25
N TRP A 65 -22.13 -3.44 7.01
CA TRP A 65 -22.03 -2.87 5.66
C TRP A 65 -20.65 -3.05 5.04
N LEU A 66 -19.57 -2.88 5.81
CA LEU A 66 -18.20 -3.13 5.34
C LEU A 66 -18.00 -4.60 4.98
N GLU A 67 -18.41 -5.52 5.85
CA GLU A 67 -18.33 -6.97 5.60
C GLU A 67 -19.17 -7.37 4.38
N ALA A 68 -20.38 -6.84 4.25
CA ALA A 68 -21.24 -7.08 3.09
C ALA A 68 -20.61 -6.53 1.80
N GLY A 69 -20.07 -5.32 1.81
CA GLY A 69 -19.43 -4.70 0.64
C GLY A 69 -18.22 -5.49 0.17
N VAL A 70 -17.36 -5.94 1.08
CA VAL A 70 -16.23 -6.82 0.76
C VAL A 70 -16.74 -8.13 0.16
N GLY A 71 -17.74 -8.77 0.77
CA GLY A 71 -18.36 -9.99 0.24
C GLY A 71 -18.92 -9.81 -1.18
N VAL A 72 -19.61 -8.70 -1.44
CA VAL A 72 -20.14 -8.38 -2.78
C VAL A 72 -19.02 -8.22 -3.79
N VAL A 73 -17.92 -7.52 -3.45
CA VAL A 73 -16.76 -7.39 -4.34
C VAL A 73 -16.15 -8.75 -4.65
N PHE A 74 -15.98 -9.62 -3.65
CA PHE A 74 -15.47 -10.98 -3.87
C PHE A 74 -16.38 -11.82 -4.75
N LEU A 75 -17.70 -11.76 -4.52
CA LEU A 75 -18.67 -12.45 -5.37
C LEU A 75 -18.66 -11.92 -6.81
N ALA A 76 -18.55 -10.60 -6.99
CA ALA A 76 -18.45 -9.99 -8.31
C ALA A 76 -17.15 -10.42 -9.03
N LEU A 77 -16.03 -10.47 -8.32
CA LEU A 77 -14.76 -10.96 -8.86
C LEU A 77 -14.83 -12.46 -9.22
N ALA A 78 -15.47 -13.28 -8.38
CA ALA A 78 -15.68 -14.70 -8.64
C ALA A 78 -16.58 -14.92 -9.87
N ALA A 79 -17.69 -14.16 -9.96
CA ALA A 79 -18.56 -14.18 -11.13
C ALA A 79 -17.82 -13.73 -12.39
N ARG A 80 -17.02 -12.66 -12.32
CA ARG A 80 -16.18 -12.22 -13.44
C ARG A 80 -15.21 -13.32 -13.86
N LEU A 81 -14.56 -14.01 -12.94
CA LEU A 81 -13.64 -15.10 -13.25
C LEU A 81 -14.35 -16.26 -13.95
N LEU A 82 -15.56 -16.61 -13.51
CA LEU A 82 -16.39 -17.65 -14.12
C LEU A 82 -16.87 -17.28 -15.53
N LEU A 83 -17.13 -16.00 -15.76
CA LEU A 83 -17.66 -15.46 -17.03
C LEU A 83 -16.56 -15.06 -18.02
N VAL A 84 -15.30 -14.92 -17.59
CA VAL A 84 -14.17 -14.76 -18.51
C VAL A 84 -14.02 -16.08 -19.27
N PRO A 85 -14.27 -16.09 -20.59
CA PRO A 85 -14.04 -17.29 -21.40
C PRO A 85 -12.55 -17.63 -21.36
N GLY A 86 -12.24 -18.89 -21.06
CA GLY A 86 -10.90 -19.45 -21.17
C GLY A 86 -10.48 -19.68 -22.62
#